data_AF-A0A2V8Z0L4-F1
#
_entry.id   AF-A0A2V8Z0L4-F1
#
_cell.length_a   1.000
_cell.length_b   1.000
_cell.length_c   1.000
_cell.angle_alpha   90.00
_cell.angle_beta   90.00
_cell.angle_gamma   90.00
#
_symmetry.space_group_name_H-M   'P 1'
#
loop_
_entity.id
_entity.type
_entity.pdbx_description
1 polymer ?
#
loop_
_entity_poly.entity_id
_entity_poly.type
_entity_poly.pdbx_seq_one_letter_code
_entity_poly.pdbx_strand_id
1 'polypeptide(L)'
;MGKTNLGRVILGGLLAGLILNIFEYVLNGVVFASQWDGFEKMLGRHMRPGAIPFFIVSTFVMGIGVIWLYAVARPRLGPGAKTATLTGFAFWLFAYAIPAANDVVAGLSPGRLTVTVTVILLVGAILASIGGAWLYSEPANP
;
A
#
# COMPACT_ATOMS: atom_id res chain seq x y z
N MET A 1 -14.46 10.71 -22.17
CA MET A 1 -13.60 10.19 -21.09
C MET A 1 -13.34 11.34 -20.13
N GLY A 2 -13.93 11.33 -18.93
CA GLY A 2 -13.76 12.42 -17.96
C GLY A 2 -12.29 12.58 -17.57
N LYS A 3 -11.81 13.83 -17.46
CA LYS A 3 -10.42 14.10 -17.07
C LYS A 3 -10.21 13.66 -15.62
N THR A 4 -9.23 12.80 -15.37
CA THR A 4 -8.83 12.43 -14.01
C THR A 4 -8.34 13.67 -13.28
N ASN A 5 -8.92 13.98 -12.12
CA ASN A 5 -8.47 15.11 -11.30
C ASN A 5 -7.15 14.77 -10.60
N LEU A 6 -6.01 15.09 -11.23
CA LEU A 6 -4.70 14.74 -10.72
C LEU A 6 -4.39 15.38 -9.36
N GLY A 7 -4.87 16.60 -9.11
CA GLY A 7 -4.71 17.25 -7.80
C GLY A 7 -5.42 16.47 -6.68
N ARG A 8 -6.62 15.96 -6.96
CA ARG A 8 -7.36 15.09 -6.02
C ARG A 8 -6.75 13.71 -5.88
N VAL A 9 -6.12 13.17 -6.94
CA VAL A 9 -5.33 11.92 -6.84
C VAL A 9 -4.16 12.10 -5.90
N ILE A 10 -3.40 13.18 -6.02
CA ILE A 10 -2.26 13.45 -5.14
C ILE A 10 -2.74 13.66 -3.70
N LEU A 11 -3.77 14.48 -3.49
CA LEU A 11 -4.30 14.76 -2.14
C LEU A 11 -4.82 13.48 -1.45
N GLY A 12 -5.70 12.74 -2.11
CA GLY A 12 -6.20 11.47 -1.58
C GLY A 12 -5.08 10.43 -1.44
N GLY A 13 -4.14 10.43 -2.38
CA GLY A 13 -2.98 9.55 -2.41
C GLY A 13 -2.02 9.76 -1.23
N LEU A 14 -1.80 11.00 -0.82
CA LEU A 14 -1.01 11.33 0.37
C LEU A 14 -1.67 10.81 1.64
N LEU A 15 -3.00 10.94 1.76
CA LEU A 15 -3.73 10.36 2.90
C LEU A 15 -3.66 8.82 2.88
N ALA A 16 -3.86 8.20 1.73
CA ALA A 16 -3.72 6.75 1.57
C ALA A 16 -2.30 6.28 1.93
N GLY A 17 -1.28 7.00 1.47
CA GLY A 17 0.12 6.74 1.76
C GLY A 17 0.46 6.91 3.23
N LEU A 18 -0.15 7.88 3.92
CA LEU A 18 0.00 8.04 5.37
C LEU A 18 -0.59 6.84 6.12
N ILE A 19 -1.79 6.40 5.75
CA ILE A 19 -2.42 5.21 6.34
C ILE A 19 -1.52 3.99 6.15
N LEU A 20 -1.05 3.73 4.92
CA LEU A 20 -0.14 2.62 4.64
C LEU A 20 1.15 2.72 5.47
N ASN A 21 1.77 3.90 5.55
CA ASN A 21 2.98 4.10 6.36
C ASN A 21 2.77 3.75 7.84
N ILE A 22 1.60 4.09 8.41
CA ILE A 22 1.27 3.74 9.79
C ILE A 22 1.20 2.21 9.93
N PHE A 23 0.53 1.51 9.01
CA PHE A 23 0.47 0.05 9.02
C PHE A 23 1.87 -0.58 8.88
N GLU A 24 2.68 -0.12 7.93
CA GLU A 24 4.04 -0.61 7.71
C GLU A 24 4.92 -0.40 8.93
N TYR A 25 4.89 0.80 9.51
CA TYR A 25 5.67 1.12 10.70
C TYR A 25 5.25 0.28 11.90
N VAL A 26 3.94 0.19 12.19
CA VAL A 26 3.44 -0.58 13.33
C VAL A 26 3.75 -2.06 13.16
N LEU A 27 3.47 -2.64 12.00
CA LEU A 27 3.68 -4.07 11.79
C LEU A 27 5.17 -4.40 11.74
N ASN A 28 5.94 -3.75 10.87
CA ASN A 28 7.32 -4.15 10.60
C ASN A 28 8.32 -3.50 11.57
N GLY A 29 8.07 -2.26 11.99
CA GLY A 29 8.95 -1.50 12.87
C GLY A 29 8.70 -1.70 14.38
N VAL A 30 7.52 -2.21 14.77
CA VAL A 30 7.16 -2.39 16.18
C VAL A 30 6.79 -3.84 16.50
N VAL A 31 5.73 -4.38 15.88
CA VAL A 31 5.16 -5.69 16.25
C VAL A 31 6.09 -6.84 15.85
N PHE A 32 6.62 -6.80 14.63
CA PHE A 32 7.44 -7.87 14.06
C PHE A 32 8.94 -7.50 13.93
N ALA A 33 9.35 -6.37 14.50
CA ALA A 33 10.71 -5.85 14.37
C ALA A 33 11.78 -6.88 14.79
N SER A 34 11.57 -7.56 15.91
CA SER A 34 12.51 -8.58 16.41
C SER A 34 12.61 -9.80 15.50
N GLN A 35 11.53 -10.17 14.82
CA GLN A 35 11.51 -11.32 13.92
C GLN A 35 12.23 -10.99 12.61
N TRP A 36 12.04 -9.77 12.08
CA TRP A 36 12.79 -9.27 10.93
C TRP A 36 14.28 -9.15 11.23
N ASP A 37 14.64 -8.55 12.37
CA ASP A 37 16.04 -8.40 12.79
C ASP A 37 16.72 -9.78 12.99
N GLY A 38 16.01 -10.73 13.60
CA GLY A 38 16.50 -12.10 13.74
C GLY A 38 16.77 -12.77 12.40
N PHE A 39 15.87 -12.63 11.43
CA PHE A 39 16.04 -13.19 10.08
C PHE A 39 17.21 -12.55 9.32
N GLU A 40 17.31 -11.22 9.33
CA GLU A 40 18.42 -10.52 8.65
C GLU A 40 19.78 -10.88 9.27
N LYS A 41 19.86 -10.99 10.61
CA LYS A 41 21.08 -11.44 11.31
C LYS A 41 21.48 -12.87 10.92
N MET A 42 20.54 -13.80 10.77
CA MET A 42 20.83 -15.17 10.32
C MET A 42 21.46 -15.20 8.93
N LEU A 43 21.13 -14.22 8.08
CA LEU A 43 21.69 -14.08 6.73
C LEU A 43 22.96 -13.20 6.70
N GLY A 44 23.44 -12.73 7.85
CA GLY A 44 24.57 -11.79 7.93
C GLY A 44 24.28 -10.44 7.25
N ARG A 45 22.99 -10.08 7.11
CA ARG A 45 22.54 -8.86 6.46
C ARG A 45 22.16 -7.81 7.50
N HIS A 46 22.31 -6.55 7.09
CA HIS A 46 21.90 -5.40 7.88
C HIS A 46 21.14 -4.41 7.00
N MET A 47 20.26 -3.66 7.64
CA MET A 47 19.52 -2.58 7.00
C MET A 47 20.50 -1.56 6.43
N ARG A 48 20.38 -1.24 5.14
CA ARG A 48 21.23 -0.24 4.49
C ARG A 48 20.93 1.15 5.04
N PRO A 49 21.95 2.03 5.20
CA PRO A 49 21.72 3.44 5.47
C PRO A 49 20.76 4.03 4.42
N GLY A 50 19.73 4.75 4.88
CA GLY A 50 18.73 5.38 4.00
C GLY A 50 17.55 4.49 3.58
N ALA A 51 17.49 3.21 4.00
CA ALA A 51 16.37 2.34 3.67
C ALA A 51 15.03 2.83 4.26
N ILE A 52 15.03 3.36 5.49
CA ILE A 52 13.80 3.87 6.14
C ILE A 52 13.19 5.05 5.36
N PRO A 53 13.93 6.13 5.05
CA PRO A 53 13.40 7.20 4.18
C PRO A 53 12.85 6.69 2.85
N PHE A 54 13.54 5.73 2.22
CA PHE A 54 13.08 5.14 0.97
C PHE A 54 11.75 4.39 1.13
N PHE A 55 11.59 3.59 2.19
CA PHE A 55 10.33 2.90 2.49
C PHE A 55 9.18 3.87 2.70
N ILE A 56 9.42 4.98 3.41
CA ILE A 56 8.40 5.99 3.64
C ILE A 56 7.94 6.64 2.33
N VAL A 57 8.90 7.10 1.51
CA VAL A 57 8.63 7.77 0.23
C VAL A 57 7.96 6.81 -0.75
N SER A 58 8.46 5.57 -0.89
CA SER A 58 7.85 4.57 -1.76
C SER A 58 6.42 4.22 -1.33
N THR A 59 6.14 4.17 -0.03
CA THR A 59 4.78 3.94 0.50
C THR A 59 3.83 5.11 0.17
N PHE A 60 4.32 6.36 0.14
CA PHE A 60 3.52 7.48 -0.37
C PHE A 60 3.24 7.36 -1.87
N VAL A 61 4.21 6.91 -2.67
CA VAL A 61 4.01 6.64 -4.10
C VAL A 61 2.96 5.54 -4.29
N MET A 62 2.99 4.49 -3.47
CA MET A 62 1.97 3.44 -3.43
C MET A 62 0.58 3.99 -3.08
N GLY A 63 0.50 4.87 -2.09
CA GLY A 63 -0.73 5.60 -1.72
C GLY A 63 -1.33 6.39 -2.89
N ILE A 64 -0.49 7.12 -3.63
CA ILE A 64 -0.91 7.82 -4.85
C ILE A 64 -1.37 6.83 -5.92
N GLY A 65 -0.65 5.71 -6.09
CA GLY A 65 -1.00 4.65 -7.02
C GLY A 65 -2.38 4.03 -6.74
N VAL A 66 -2.71 3.74 -5.49
CA VAL A 66 -4.03 3.15 -5.15
C VAL A 66 -5.18 4.11 -5.40
N ILE A 67 -4.98 5.43 -5.19
CA ILE A 67 -6.02 6.43 -5.47
C ILE A 67 -6.12 6.73 -6.96
N TRP A 68 -5.02 6.67 -7.69
CA TRP A 68 -5.06 6.69 -9.15
C TRP A 68 -5.85 5.50 -9.71
N LEU A 69 -5.64 4.29 -9.16
CA LEU A 69 -6.40 3.11 -9.56
C LEU A 69 -7.91 3.28 -9.27
N TYR A 70 -8.27 3.80 -8.11
CA TYR A 70 -9.65 4.18 -7.78
C TYR A 70 -10.22 5.18 -8.79
N ALA A 71 -9.47 6.24 -9.10
CA ALA A 71 -9.88 7.28 -10.04
C ALA A 71 -10.14 6.72 -11.45
N VAL A 72 -9.31 5.79 -11.93
CA VAL A 72 -9.49 5.14 -13.24
C VAL A 72 -10.65 4.16 -13.25
N ALA A 73 -10.94 3.50 -12.12
CA ALA A 73 -12.05 2.56 -11.99
C ALA A 73 -13.41 3.25 -11.80
N ARG A 74 -13.43 4.42 -11.16
CA ARG A 74 -14.63 5.19 -10.78
C ARG A 74 -15.61 5.44 -11.94
N PRO A 75 -15.22 5.81 -13.17
CA PRO A 75 -16.17 6.03 -14.27
C PRO A 75 -16.93 4.77 -14.70
N ARG A 76 -16.38 3.57 -14.44
CA ARG A 76 -16.99 2.29 -14.83
C ARG A 76 -17.75 1.63 -13.69
N LEU A 77 -17.23 1.74 -12.47
CA LEU A 77 -17.78 1.05 -11.30
C LEU A 77 -18.63 1.97 -10.41
N GLY A 78 -18.67 3.26 -10.71
CA GLY A 78 -19.31 4.29 -9.90
C GLY A 78 -18.43 4.76 -8.74
N PRO A 79 -18.78 5.91 -8.12
CA PRO A 79 -18.14 6.40 -6.91
C PRO A 79 -18.50 5.56 -5.68
N GLY A 80 -17.64 5.61 -4.66
CA GLY A 80 -17.98 5.16 -3.30
C GLY A 80 -17.14 4.02 -2.77
N ALA A 81 -17.48 3.58 -1.55
CA ALA A 81 -16.70 2.62 -0.78
C ALA A 81 -16.53 1.27 -1.50
N LYS A 82 -17.55 0.79 -2.23
CA LYS A 82 -17.47 -0.48 -2.98
C LYS A 82 -16.33 -0.46 -4.01
N THR A 83 -16.23 0.61 -4.80
CA THR A 83 -15.16 0.78 -5.79
C THR A 83 -13.80 0.91 -5.10
N ALA A 84 -13.73 1.68 -4.01
CA ALA A 84 -12.50 1.84 -3.24
C ALA A 84 -12.01 0.51 -2.63
N THR A 85 -12.90 -0.30 -2.07
CA THR A 85 -12.56 -1.64 -1.56
C THR A 85 -12.02 -2.53 -2.67
N LEU A 86 -12.67 -2.54 -3.84
CA LEU A 86 -12.21 -3.36 -4.97
C LEU A 86 -10.82 -2.92 -5.46
N THR A 87 -10.59 -1.61 -5.58
CA THR A 87 -9.28 -1.09 -6.01
C THR A 87 -8.21 -1.25 -4.94
N GLY A 88 -8.56 -1.14 -3.66
CA GLY A 88 -7.66 -1.44 -2.55
C GLY A 88 -7.27 -2.92 -2.51
N PHE A 89 -8.22 -3.82 -2.73
CA PHE A 89 -7.94 -5.26 -2.86
C PHE A 89 -7.07 -5.57 -4.08
N ALA A 90 -7.39 -5.01 -5.24
CA ALA A 90 -6.58 -5.19 -6.45
C ALA A 90 -5.15 -4.66 -6.24
N PHE A 91 -5.02 -3.48 -5.64
CA PHE A 91 -3.72 -2.91 -5.30
C PHE A 91 -2.94 -3.81 -4.33
N TRP A 92 -3.60 -4.31 -3.28
CA TRP A 92 -2.98 -5.27 -2.37
C TRP A 92 -2.49 -6.53 -3.10
N LEU A 93 -3.30 -7.09 -3.99
CA LEU A 93 -2.94 -8.30 -4.72
C LEU A 93 -1.66 -8.09 -5.55
N PHE A 94 -1.61 -7.00 -6.33
CA PHE A 94 -0.51 -6.75 -7.25
C PHE A 94 0.73 -6.15 -6.58
N ALA A 95 0.56 -5.29 -5.57
CA ALA A 95 1.65 -4.54 -4.96
C ALA A 95 2.19 -5.18 -3.66
N TYR A 96 1.41 -6.07 -3.03
CA TYR A 96 1.82 -6.73 -1.78
C TYR A 96 1.83 -8.26 -1.91
N ALA A 97 0.70 -8.88 -2.27
CA ALA A 97 0.56 -10.33 -2.20
C ALA A 97 1.49 -11.08 -3.17
N ILE A 98 1.52 -10.66 -4.44
CA ILE A 98 2.39 -11.29 -5.45
C ILE A 98 3.88 -11.07 -5.13
N PRO A 99 4.37 -9.84 -4.86
CA PRO A 99 5.77 -9.64 -4.48
C PRO A 99 6.18 -10.43 -3.23
N ALA A 100 5.34 -10.43 -2.20
CA ALA A 100 5.60 -11.19 -0.97
C ALA A 100 5.69 -12.70 -1.23
N ALA A 101 4.80 -13.25 -2.07
CA ALA A 101 4.87 -14.66 -2.46
C ALA A 101 6.16 -14.97 -3.22
N ASN A 102 6.58 -14.10 -4.15
CA ASN A 102 7.82 -14.26 -4.89
C ASN A 102 9.04 -14.26 -3.95
N ASP A 103 9.08 -13.35 -2.98
CA ASP A 103 10.18 -13.27 -1.99
C ASP A 103 10.26 -14.51 -1.12
N VAL A 104 9.12 -15.07 -0.71
CA VAL A 104 9.07 -16.31 0.08
C VAL A 104 9.53 -17.51 -0.74
N VAL A 105 9.06 -17.65 -1.97
CA VAL A 105 9.46 -18.76 -2.87
C VAL A 105 10.94 -18.68 -3.24
N ALA A 106 11.48 -17.47 -3.39
CA ALA A 106 12.90 -17.23 -3.66
C ALA A 106 13.80 -17.37 -2.42
N GLY A 107 13.24 -17.63 -1.23
CA GLY A 107 14.01 -17.73 0.02
C GLY A 107 14.58 -16.39 0.51
N LEU A 108 14.04 -15.27 0.03
CA LEU A 108 14.50 -13.92 0.38
C LEU A 108 13.88 -13.41 1.68
N SER A 109 12.78 -14.01 2.11
CA SER A 109 11.99 -13.61 3.28
C SER A 109 11.43 -14.81 4.08
N PRO A 110 11.22 -14.66 5.41
CA PRO A 110 10.70 -15.72 6.27
C PRO A 110 9.21 -15.98 6.03
N GLY A 111 8.88 -17.13 5.44
CA GLY A 111 7.53 -17.45 4.95
C GLY A 111 6.37 -17.16 5.90
N ARG A 112 6.41 -17.66 7.14
CA ARG A 112 5.31 -17.45 8.11
C ARG A 112 5.13 -15.98 8.50
N LEU A 113 6.23 -15.25 8.69
CA LEU A 113 6.19 -13.85 9.05
C LEU A 113 5.66 -13.01 7.88
N THR A 114 6.22 -13.21 6.68
CA THR A 114 5.81 -12.49 5.47
C THR A 114 4.32 -12.69 5.18
N VAL A 115 3.83 -13.94 5.19
CA VAL A 115 2.41 -14.23 4.97
C VAL A 115 1.52 -13.54 6.01
N THR A 116 1.93 -13.53 7.28
CA THR A 116 1.17 -12.87 8.36
C THR A 116 1.08 -11.37 8.11
N VAL A 117 2.20 -10.71 7.83
CA VAL A 117 2.24 -9.27 7.54
C VAL A 117 1.41 -8.94 6.30
N THR A 118 1.57 -9.68 5.22
CA THR A 118 0.84 -9.47 3.97
C THR A 118 -0.68 -9.58 4.15
N VAL A 119 -1.17 -10.55 4.93
CA VAL A 119 -2.60 -10.70 5.22
C VAL A 119 -3.12 -9.52 6.03
N ILE A 120 -2.36 -8.98 6.99
CA ILE A 120 -2.78 -7.81 7.76
C ILE A 120 -2.76 -6.55 6.86
N LEU A 121 -1.77 -6.42 5.98
CA LEU A 121 -1.67 -5.31 5.03
C LEU A 121 -2.83 -5.26 4.02
N LEU A 122 -3.57 -6.35 3.82
CA LEU A 122 -4.83 -6.31 3.06
C LEU A 122 -5.81 -5.31 3.68
N VAL A 123 -5.96 -5.35 4.99
CA VAL A 123 -6.83 -4.43 5.73
C VAL A 123 -6.30 -3.01 5.58
N GLY A 124 -4.98 -2.82 5.73
CA GLY A 124 -4.32 -1.53 5.54
C GLY A 124 -4.56 -0.93 4.14
N ALA A 125 -4.42 -1.73 3.08
CA ALA A 125 -4.62 -1.30 1.70
C ALA A 125 -6.08 -0.93 1.40
N ILE A 126 -7.05 -1.69 1.91
CA ILE A 126 -8.48 -1.37 1.78
C ILE A 126 -8.80 -0.07 2.51
N LEU A 127 -8.33 0.10 3.75
CA LEU A 127 -8.57 1.31 4.54
C LEU A 127 -7.89 2.53 3.90
N ALA A 128 -6.67 2.38 3.39
CA ALA A 128 -5.97 3.43 2.66
C ALA A 128 -6.73 3.86 1.40
N SER A 129 -7.23 2.88 0.62
CA SER A 129 -8.02 3.18 -0.58
C SER A 129 -9.33 3.89 -0.24
N ILE A 130 -10.06 3.42 0.78
CA ILE A 130 -11.32 4.06 1.23
C ILE A 130 -11.04 5.48 1.73
N GLY A 131 -10.02 5.66 2.59
CA GLY A 131 -9.65 6.95 3.16
C GLY A 131 -9.23 7.96 2.09
N GLY A 132 -8.37 7.57 1.15
CA GLY A 132 -7.98 8.46 0.06
C GLY A 132 -9.09 8.71 -0.96
N ALA A 133 -9.97 7.72 -1.22
CA ALA A 133 -11.12 7.86 -2.10
C ALA A 133 -12.13 8.88 -1.58
N TRP A 134 -12.25 9.05 -0.25
CA TRP A 134 -13.10 10.06 0.36
C TRP A 134 -12.69 11.49 0.00
N LEU A 135 -11.38 11.73 -0.20
CA LEU A 135 -10.87 13.02 -0.64
C LEU A 135 -10.90 13.20 -2.17
N TYR A 136 -11.20 12.13 -2.93
CA TYR A 136 -11.20 12.15 -4.39
C TYR A 136 -12.57 12.52 -4.97
N SER A 137 -12.57 13.55 -5.80
CA SER A 137 -13.73 13.94 -6.61
C SER A 137 -13.28 14.26 -8.04
N GLU A 138 -14.09 13.89 -9.03
CA GLU A 138 -13.88 14.33 -10.41
C GLU A 138 -14.09 15.85 -10.54
N PRO A 139 -13.46 16.50 -11.54
CA PRO A 139 -13.74 17.90 -11.84
C PRO A 139 -15.23 18.05 -12.18
N ALA A 140 -15.84 19.18 -11.80
CA ALA A 140 -17.15 19.52 -12.33
C ALA A 140 -17.04 19.56 -13.86
N ASN A 141 -17.91 18.83 -14.56
CA ASN A 141 -17.98 18.92 -16.01
C ASN A 141 -18.42 20.37 -16.34
N PRO A 142 -17.69 21.10 -17.20
CA PRO A 142 -18.19 22.36 -17.74
C PRO A 142 -19.45 22.15 -18.58
#